data_AF-A0A7C2JM55-F1
#
_entry.id   AF-A0A7C2JM55-F1
#
_cell.length_a   1.000
_cell.length_b   1.000
_cell.length_c   1.000
_cell.angle_alpha   90.00
_cell.angle_beta   90.00
_cell.angle_gamma   90.00
#
_symmetry.space_group_name_H-M   'P 1'
#
loop_
_entity.id
_entity.type
_entity.pdbx_description
1 polymer ?
#
loop_
_entity_poly.entity_id
_entity_poly.type
_entity_poly.pdbx_seq_one_letter_code
_entity_poly.pdbx_strand_id
1 'polypeptide(L)' 'LDLGIAIGSAVKTAALLNVDNRVMYRIGPVAREMGLIDADVVIGIPLSATGKSIYFDR' A
#
# COMPACT_ATOMS: atom_id res chain seq x y z
N LEU A 1 9.86 -14.59 2.05
CA LEU A 1 9.95 -14.31 0.60
C LEU A 1 8.56 -13.99 0.02
N ASP A 2 7.51 -14.63 0.52
CA ASP A 2 6.13 -14.53 -0.01
C ASP A 2 5.47 -13.17 0.15
N LEU A 3 5.79 -12.43 1.22
CA LEU A 3 5.26 -11.08 1.44
C LEU A 3 5.60 -10.12 0.28
N GLY A 4 6.82 -10.21 -0.26
CA GLY A 4 7.24 -9.40 -1.41
C GLY A 4 6.48 -9.77 -2.68
N ILE A 5 6.20 -11.06 -2.88
CA ILE A 5 5.40 -11.56 -4.00
C ILE A 5 3.97 -11.03 -3.87
N ALA A 6 3.36 -11.13 -2.68
CA ALA A 6 2.01 -10.63 -2.42
C ALA A 6 1.90 -9.12 -2.67
N ILE A 7 2.86 -8.32 -2.19
CA ILE A 7 2.90 -6.87 -2.42
C ILE A 7 3.02 -6.58 -3.92
N GLY A 8 3.95 -7.25 -4.62
CA GLY A 8 4.15 -7.06 -6.05
C GLY A 8 2.91 -7.40 -6.87
N SER A 9 2.24 -8.51 -6.56
CA SER A 9 0.99 -8.92 -7.21
C SER A 9 -0.15 -7.92 -6.95
N ALA A 10 -0.28 -7.40 -5.73
CA ALA A 10 -1.30 -6.40 -5.39
C ALA A 10 -1.06 -5.07 -6.14
N VAL A 11 0.17 -4.56 -6.12
CA VAL A 11 0.58 -3.34 -6.84
C VAL A 11 0.37 -3.49 -8.35
N LYS A 12 0.74 -4.65 -8.92
CA LYS A 12 0.54 -4.93 -10.33
C LYS A 12 -0.94 -4.94 -10.70
N THR A 13 -1.78 -5.54 -9.87
CA THR A 13 -3.24 -5.56 -10.08
C THR A 13 -3.81 -4.14 -10.08
N ALA A 14 -3.42 -3.30 -9.12
CA ALA A 14 -3.84 -1.91 -9.09
C ALA A 14 -3.40 -1.15 -10.36
N ALA A 15 -2.16 -1.35 -10.81
CA ALA A 15 -1.65 -0.74 -12.04
C ALA A 15 -2.41 -1.22 -13.30
N LEU A 16 -2.81 -2.48 -13.38
CA LEU A 16 -3.63 -3.01 -14.49
C LEU A 16 -5.00 -2.32 -14.57
N LEU A 17 -5.52 -1.85 -13.44
CA LEU A 17 -6.78 -1.11 -13.34
C LEU A 17 -6.59 0.41 -13.47
N ASN A 18 -5.38 0.88 -13.85
CA ASN A 18 -5.00 2.29 -13.88
C ASN A 18 -5.22 3.01 -12.54
N VAL A 19 -5.11 2.28 -11.42
CA VAL A 19 -5.20 2.83 -10.07
C VAL A 19 -3.80 3.17 -9.58
N ASP A 20 -3.59 4.43 -9.28
CA ASP A 20 -2.36 4.93 -8.71
C ASP A 20 -2.18 4.36 -7.30
N ASN A 21 -0.97 3.90 -7.01
CA ASN A 21 -0.67 3.22 -5.76
C ASN A 21 0.80 3.41 -5.36
N ARG A 22 1.11 3.20 -4.08
CA ARG A 22 2.47 3.32 -3.56
C ARG A 22 2.75 2.40 -2.38
N VAL A 23 3.81 1.61 -2.41
CA VAL A 23 4.21 0.82 -1.24
C VAL A 23 4.68 1.73 -0.10
N MET A 24 4.06 1.63 1.07
CA MET A 24 4.32 2.47 2.23
C MET A 24 4.58 1.66 3.51
N TYR A 25 5.80 1.76 4.06
CA TYR A 25 6.15 1.17 5.36
C TYR A 25 5.61 1.98 6.55
N ARG A 26 5.50 3.31 6.39
CA ARG A 26 5.11 4.23 7.47
C ARG A 26 3.67 4.06 7.96
N ILE A 27 2.83 3.37 7.20
CA ILE A 27 1.46 3.02 7.62
C ILE A 27 1.49 1.97 8.75
N GLY A 28 2.53 1.14 8.79
CA GLY A 28 2.61 0.01 9.72
C GLY A 28 2.54 0.38 11.20
N PRO A 29 3.34 1.34 11.71
CA PRO A 29 3.25 1.78 13.09
C PRO A 29 1.84 2.24 13.50
N VAL A 30 1.19 3.07 12.67
CA VAL A 30 -0.15 3.59 12.93
C VAL A 30 -1.19 2.47 12.91
N ALA A 31 -1.13 1.55 11.94
CA ALA A 31 -2.05 0.42 11.86
C ALA A 31 -1.98 -0.50 13.08
N ARG A 32 -0.78 -0.70 13.65
CA ARG A 32 -0.58 -1.46 14.89
C ARG A 32 -1.09 -0.71 16.12
N GLU A 33 -0.79 0.58 16.22
CA GLU A 33 -1.28 1.43 17.33
C GLU A 33 -2.82 1.49 17.36
N MET A 34 -3.46 1.53 16.19
CA MET A 34 -4.91 1.48 16.04
C MET A 34 -5.51 0.07 16.24
N GLY A 35 -4.70 -0.96 16.47
CA GLY A 35 -5.16 -2.35 16.66
C GLY A 35 -5.80 -2.96 15.41
N LEU A 36 -5.54 -2.42 14.21
CA LEU A 36 -6.14 -2.90 12.96
C LEU A 36 -5.52 -4.21 12.47
N ILE A 37 -4.24 -4.42 12.80
CA ILE A 37 -3.46 -5.59 12.45
C ILE A 37 -2.52 -5.90 13.61
N ASP A 38 -2.38 -7.19 13.94
CA ASP A 38 -1.34 -7.71 14.80
C ASP A 38 -0.33 -8.51 13.95
N ALA A 39 0.80 -7.88 13.66
CA ALA A 39 1.88 -8.46 12.84
C ALA A 39 3.23 -7.77 13.08
N ASP A 40 4.31 -8.51 12.87
CA ASP A 40 5.68 -7.99 12.99
C ASP A 40 6.02 -6.98 11.88
N VAL A 41 5.49 -7.23 10.68
CA VAL A 41 5.72 -6.41 9.48
C VAL A 41 4.40 -6.03 8.86
N VAL A 42 4.18 -4.73 8.70
CA VAL A 42 2.97 -4.18 8.10
C VAL A 42 3.35 -3.24 6.97
N ILE A 43 2.80 -3.50 5.78
CA ILE A 43 3.03 -2.72 4.57
C ILE A 43 1.67 -2.24 4.07
N GLY A 44 1.51 -0.93 3.88
CA GLY A 44 0.32 -0.36 3.27
C GLY A 44 0.50 -0.15 1.77
N ILE A 45 -0.57 -0.37 1.01
CA ILE A 45 -0.69 -0.03 -0.41
C ILE A 45 -1.94 0.86 -0.54
N PRO A 46 -1.81 2.17 -0.31
CA PRO A 46 -2.92 3.09 -0.46
C PRO A 46 -3.18 3.30 -1.96
N LEU A 47 -4.46 3.39 -2.32
CA LEU A 47 -4.93 3.47 -3.70
C LEU A 47 -5.50 4.86 -3.97
N SER A 48 -5.40 5.32 -5.21
CA SER A 48 -5.98 6.57 -5.67
C SER A 48 -6.54 6.38 -7.07
N ALA A 49 -7.84 6.64 -7.22
CA ALA A 49 -8.54 6.65 -8.51
C ALA A 49 -8.98 8.08 -8.90
N THR A 50 -8.37 9.10 -8.27
CA THR A 50 -8.62 10.51 -8.57
C THR A 50 -7.75 10.98 -9.73
N GLY A 51 -8.19 12.02 -10.46
CA GLY A 51 -7.46 12.54 -11.63
C GLY A 51 -6.06 13.09 -11.33
N LYS A 52 -5.82 13.58 -10.10
CA LYS A 52 -4.50 13.90 -9.57
C LYS A 52 -4.27 13.06 -8.33
N SER A 53 -3.24 12.24 -8.33
CA SER A 53 -2.91 11.38 -7.20
C SER A 53 -1.96 12.07 -6.23
N ILE A 54 -2.39 12.13 -4.97
CA ILE A 54 -1.62 12.73 -3.86
C ILE A 54 -0.27 12.03 -3.61
N TYR A 55 -0.09 10.80 -4.12
CA TYR A 55 1.15 10.06 -3.92
C TYR A 55 2.30 10.56 -4.80
N PHE A 56 1.97 11.30 -5.86
CA PHE A 56 2.91 11.89 -6.82
C PHE A 56 3.04 13.41 -6.70
N ASP A 57 2.28 14.03 -5.79
CA ASP A 57 2.42 15.44 -5.44
C ASP A 57 3.67 15.64 -4.58
N ARG A 58 4.80 15.95 -5.23
CA ARG A 58 6.08 16.27 -4.62
C ARG A 58 6.79 17.39 -5.36
#